data_AF-A0A544XEX2-F1
#
_entry.id   AF-A0A544XEX2-F1
#
_cell.length_a   1.000
_cell.length_b   1.000
_cell.length_c   1.000
_cell.angle_alpha   90.00
_cell.angle_beta   90.00
_cell.angle_gamma   90.00
#
_symmetry.space_group_name_H-M   'P 1'
#
loop_
_entity.id
_entity.type
_entity.pdbx_description
1 polymer ?
#
loop_
_entity_poly.entity_id
_entity_poly.type
_entity_poly.pdbx_seq_one_letter_code
_entity_poly.pdbx_strand_id
1 'polypeptide(L)'
;MLEASGLARRRGSRLVDALQDRIVLTLRTPEGGIAGFIGRHSPRGHGPKYLASRGSAKGNVLYGLAENRQALAAGARPVIVEGPFDAIAVTLAGRGRYVGVATCGTALSPAQVDALGQVCDLGTTGAVITFDGDSAGMRGAVKAFEQLRGAEAVRLPEGRDPSAILAQDGPAALHRLLDRSRVPLADIVVDAALARFPRLQFAEDRMRALQAVAPIVAGLPSGQVARQVVRTATRLGLEATTVNDAVVNAVEQARLQSGRVTQSFNPVDVAGLDAQPGHAKPYAEPAVARPTSSAHRPPYSLRPKT
;
A
#
# COMPACT_ATOMS: atom_id res chain seq x y z
N MET A 1 2.84 -16.05 34.47
CA MET A 1 1.75 -15.24 33.88
C MET A 1 2.28 -14.07 33.04
N LEU A 2 3.05 -13.12 33.62
CA LEU A 2 3.56 -11.94 32.88
C LEU A 2 4.47 -12.28 31.67
N GLU A 3 5.38 -13.24 31.81
CA GLU A 3 6.21 -13.70 30.69
C GLU A 3 5.39 -14.35 29.57
N ALA A 4 4.39 -15.15 29.93
CA ALA A 4 3.51 -15.81 28.97
C ALA A 4 2.63 -14.80 28.21
N SER A 5 2.26 -13.69 28.84
CA SER A 5 1.53 -12.57 28.20
C SER A 5 2.41 -11.67 27.32
N GLY A 6 3.73 -11.88 27.31
CA GLY A 6 4.67 -11.09 26.53
C GLY A 6 4.95 -9.67 27.03
N LEU A 7 4.37 -9.28 28.17
CA LEU A 7 4.60 -7.98 28.83
C LEU A 7 5.93 -7.93 29.60
N ALA A 8 6.51 -9.08 29.93
CA ALA A 8 7.79 -9.15 30.60
C ALA A 8 8.70 -10.19 29.93
N ARG A 9 10.01 -9.95 29.98
CA ARG A 9 11.04 -10.86 29.45
C ARG A 9 12.10 -11.13 30.52
N ARG A 10 12.62 -12.36 30.54
CA ARG A 10 13.71 -12.74 31.43
C ARG A 10 15.06 -12.26 30.87
N ARG A 11 15.88 -11.61 31.71
CA ARG A 11 17.28 -11.25 31.44
C ARG A 11 18.14 -11.76 32.61
N GLY A 12 18.75 -12.93 32.44
CA GLY A 12 19.43 -13.64 33.54
C GLY A 12 18.41 -14.06 34.61
N SER A 13 18.65 -13.71 35.87
CA SER A 13 17.71 -13.97 36.97
C SER A 13 16.58 -12.94 37.06
N ARG A 14 16.69 -11.79 36.38
CA ARG A 14 15.74 -10.68 36.50
C ARG A 14 14.65 -10.72 35.45
N LEU A 15 13.44 -10.37 35.86
CA LEU A 15 12.33 -10.09 34.97
C LEU A 15 12.35 -8.59 34.63
N VAL A 16 12.32 -8.24 33.34
CA VAL A 16 12.29 -6.84 32.88
C VAL A 16 11.10 -6.61 31.97
N ASP A 17 10.61 -5.37 31.94
CA ASP A 17 9.54 -4.95 31.03
C ASP A 17 9.96 -5.19 29.56
N ALA A 18 9.05 -5.80 28.79
CA ALA A 18 9.25 -6.06 27.38
C ALA A 18 9.01 -4.82 26.50
N LEU A 19 8.19 -3.87 26.97
CA LEU A 19 7.77 -2.67 26.23
C LEU A 19 8.26 -1.37 26.88
N GLN A 20 9.44 -1.42 27.50
CA GLN A 20 10.09 -0.28 28.15
C GLN A 20 10.22 0.93 27.21
N ASP A 21 9.97 2.13 27.76
CA ASP A 21 10.07 3.45 27.09
C ASP A 21 9.19 3.58 25.83
N ARG A 22 8.01 2.95 25.87
CA ARG A 22 7.06 2.95 24.75
C ARG A 22 5.66 3.35 25.20
N ILE A 23 4.95 4.03 24.31
CA ILE A 23 3.49 4.15 24.40
C ILE A 23 2.92 2.78 24.05
N VAL A 24 2.16 2.20 24.97
CA VAL A 24 1.57 0.87 24.80
C VAL A 24 0.13 0.99 24.32
N LEU A 25 -0.17 0.32 23.22
CA LEU A 25 -1.51 0.16 22.66
C LEU A 25 -1.94 -1.29 22.75
N THR A 26 -3.23 -1.52 22.95
CA THR A 26 -3.81 -2.85 23.00
C THR A 26 -4.13 -3.35 21.60
N LEU A 27 -3.84 -4.62 21.32
CA LEU A 27 -4.32 -5.34 20.16
C LEU A 27 -5.52 -6.17 20.57
N ARG A 28 -6.62 -6.08 19.82
CA ARG A 28 -7.88 -6.77 20.14
C ARG A 28 -8.26 -7.77 19.06
N THR A 29 -8.92 -8.85 19.48
CA THR A 29 -9.65 -9.73 18.56
C THR A 29 -10.88 -8.99 18.00
N PRO A 30 -11.49 -9.47 16.90
CA PRO A 30 -12.70 -8.86 16.35
C PRO A 30 -13.89 -8.78 17.34
N GLU A 31 -13.89 -9.64 18.37
CA GLU A 31 -14.87 -9.68 19.46
C GLU A 31 -14.54 -8.70 20.59
N GLY A 32 -13.39 -8.02 20.52
CA GLY A 32 -12.95 -7.00 21.48
C GLY A 32 -12.05 -7.53 22.62
N GLY A 33 -11.79 -8.85 22.67
CA GLY A 33 -10.89 -9.46 23.63
C GLY A 33 -9.44 -9.02 23.42
N ILE A 34 -8.65 -8.93 24.50
CA ILE A 34 -7.24 -8.50 24.41
C ILE A 34 -6.40 -9.66 23.86
N ALA A 35 -5.80 -9.45 22.69
CA ALA A 35 -4.95 -10.42 21.98
C ALA A 35 -3.44 -10.13 22.16
N GLY A 36 -3.09 -8.97 22.72
CA GLY A 36 -1.71 -8.59 22.96
C GLY A 36 -1.53 -7.08 23.01
N PHE A 37 -0.27 -6.65 22.94
CA PHE A 37 0.11 -5.24 23.04
C PHE A 37 1.14 -4.86 21.99
N ILE A 38 1.14 -3.59 21.60
CA ILE A 38 2.13 -3.01 20.71
C ILE A 38 2.64 -1.68 21.27
N GLY A 39 3.96 -1.59 21.41
CA GLY A 39 4.67 -0.44 21.94
C GLY A 39 5.29 0.42 20.83
N ARG A 40 4.94 1.69 20.76
CA ARG A 40 5.61 2.70 19.91
C ARG A 40 6.67 3.43 20.73
N HIS A 41 7.93 3.45 20.28
CA HIS A 41 8.96 4.25 20.97
C HIS A 41 8.86 5.73 20.61
N SER A 42 9.43 6.60 21.44
CA SER A 42 9.60 8.01 21.12
C SER A 42 10.57 8.20 19.95
N PRO A 43 10.56 9.31 19.20
CA PRO A 43 11.51 9.54 18.10
C PRO A 43 12.99 9.41 18.48
N ARG A 44 13.34 9.56 19.76
CA ARG A 44 14.70 9.38 20.31
C ARG A 44 14.95 8.00 20.92
N GLY A 45 13.94 7.13 20.95
CA GLY A 45 14.02 5.79 21.52
C GLY A 45 14.82 4.82 20.65
N HIS A 46 15.28 3.73 21.28
CA HIS A 46 16.08 2.71 20.61
C HIS A 46 15.23 1.51 20.14
N GLY A 47 15.66 0.89 19.04
CA GLY A 47 15.01 -0.29 18.46
C GLY A 47 13.93 0.04 17.43
N PRO A 48 13.02 -0.90 17.11
CA PRO A 48 12.05 -0.73 16.03
C PRO A 48 10.94 0.25 16.39
N LYS A 49 10.45 1.02 15.39
CA LYS A 49 9.33 2.01 15.48
C LYS A 49 8.16 1.47 16.29
N TYR A 50 7.76 0.25 15.97
CA TYR A 50 6.76 -0.51 16.70
C TYR A 50 7.32 -1.85 17.17
N LEU A 51 7.02 -2.22 18.41
CA LEU A 51 7.39 -3.50 19.01
C LEU A 51 6.13 -4.14 19.58
N ALA A 52 5.66 -5.21 18.95
CA ALA A 52 4.55 -5.98 19.51
C ALA A 52 5.05 -7.07 20.49
N SER A 53 4.31 -7.27 21.58
CA SER A 53 4.62 -8.21 22.65
C SER A 53 4.76 -9.65 22.13
N ARG A 54 5.50 -10.48 22.87
CA ARG A 54 5.65 -11.90 22.54
C ARG A 54 4.32 -12.64 22.68
N GLY A 55 4.02 -13.56 21.77
CA GLY A 55 2.77 -14.35 21.79
C GLY A 55 1.54 -13.63 21.23
N SER A 56 1.64 -12.35 20.83
CA SER A 56 0.53 -11.67 20.17
C SER A 56 0.22 -12.32 18.82
N ALA A 57 -1.06 -12.58 18.55
CA ALA A 57 -1.54 -13.17 17.31
C ALA A 57 -1.55 -12.14 16.16
N LYS A 58 -0.39 -11.52 15.86
CA LYS A 58 -0.25 -10.39 14.93
C LYS A 58 -0.82 -10.69 13.55
N GLY A 59 -0.66 -11.92 13.07
CA GLY A 59 -1.20 -12.38 11.80
C GLY A 59 -2.72 -12.56 11.76
N ASN A 60 -3.42 -12.43 12.88
CA ASN A 60 -4.87 -12.66 12.98
C ASN A 60 -5.64 -11.41 13.46
N VAL A 61 -4.92 -10.33 13.82
CA VAL A 61 -5.54 -9.12 14.37
C VAL A 61 -5.14 -7.89 13.56
N LEU A 62 -6.09 -6.98 13.42
CA LEU A 62 -5.91 -5.65 12.85
C LEU A 62 -6.19 -4.63 13.95
N TYR A 63 -5.22 -3.77 14.26
CA TYR A 63 -5.48 -2.66 15.18
C TYR A 63 -6.50 -1.71 14.55
N GLY A 64 -7.48 -1.25 15.34
CA GLY A 64 -8.55 -0.37 14.88
C GLY A 64 -9.81 -1.09 14.38
N LEU A 65 -9.74 -2.41 14.14
CA LEU A 65 -10.89 -3.20 13.69
C LEU A 65 -11.98 -3.28 14.77
N ALA A 66 -11.60 -3.69 15.99
CA ALA A 66 -12.54 -3.82 17.10
C ALA A 66 -13.05 -2.46 17.57
N GLU A 67 -12.16 -1.46 17.65
CA GLU A 67 -12.48 -0.10 18.09
C GLU A 67 -13.49 0.59 17.17
N ASN A 68 -13.50 0.26 15.88
CA ASN A 68 -14.33 0.91 14.87
C ASN A 68 -15.37 -0.04 14.24
N ARG A 69 -15.67 -1.16 14.90
CA ARG A 69 -16.57 -2.20 14.39
C ARG A 69 -17.90 -1.64 13.90
N GLN A 70 -18.52 -0.74 14.67
CA GLN A 70 -19.80 -0.14 14.31
C GLN A 70 -19.72 0.72 13.05
N ALA A 71 -18.68 1.53 12.91
CA ALA A 71 -18.49 2.39 11.74
C ALA A 71 -18.23 1.56 10.48
N LEU A 72 -17.37 0.53 10.58
CA LEU A 72 -17.08 -0.41 9.50
C LEU A 72 -18.35 -1.18 9.08
N ALA A 73 -19.14 -1.67 10.04
CA ALA A 73 -20.40 -2.34 9.77
C ALA A 73 -21.45 -1.40 9.13
N ALA A 74 -21.40 -0.11 9.45
CA ALA A 74 -22.24 0.93 8.84
C ALA A 74 -21.77 1.38 7.44
N GLY A 75 -20.73 0.74 6.88
CA GLY A 75 -20.24 1.02 5.52
C GLY A 75 -19.06 1.98 5.44
N ALA A 76 -18.43 2.34 6.56
CA ALA A 76 -17.17 3.07 6.52
C ALA A 76 -16.11 2.23 5.82
N ARG A 77 -15.37 2.84 4.89
CA ARG A 77 -14.40 2.14 4.07
C ARG A 77 -13.10 1.90 4.86
N PRO A 78 -12.63 0.65 4.98
CA PRO A 78 -11.37 0.37 5.65
C PRO A 78 -10.18 0.89 4.82
N VAL A 79 -9.25 1.54 5.50
CA VAL A 79 -7.96 1.97 4.98
C VAL A 79 -6.86 1.23 5.73
N ILE A 80 -6.14 0.39 5.02
CA ILE A 80 -5.09 -0.47 5.55
C ILE A 80 -3.79 0.30 5.56
N VAL A 81 -3.18 0.39 6.73
CA VAL A 81 -1.94 1.12 7.00
C VAL A 81 -0.96 0.24 7.79
N GLU A 82 0.29 0.67 7.93
CA GLU A 82 1.31 -0.12 8.64
C GLU A 82 1.17 -0.04 10.17
N GLY A 83 0.99 1.18 10.70
CA GLY A 83 1.10 1.47 12.12
C GLY A 83 -0.22 1.86 12.80
N PRO A 84 -0.42 1.54 14.09
CA PRO A 84 -1.60 1.95 14.84
C PRO A 84 -1.91 3.45 14.84
N PHE A 85 -0.88 4.31 14.90
CA PHE A 85 -1.09 5.76 14.89
C PHE A 85 -1.53 6.27 13.51
N ASP A 86 -1.11 5.60 12.44
CA ASP A 86 -1.58 5.90 11.09
C ASP A 86 -3.06 5.53 10.98
N ALA A 87 -3.47 4.42 11.61
CA ALA A 87 -4.86 3.98 11.63
C ALA A 87 -5.73 4.97 12.40
N ILE A 88 -5.27 5.42 13.57
CA ILE A 88 -5.92 6.51 14.32
C ILE A 88 -6.03 7.76 13.45
N ALA A 89 -4.95 8.14 12.75
CA ALA A 89 -4.93 9.36 11.95
C ALA A 89 -5.94 9.33 10.80
N VAL A 90 -6.02 8.20 10.08
CA VAL A 90 -7.04 7.97 9.07
C VAL A 90 -8.43 8.10 9.67
N THR A 91 -8.71 7.41 10.78
CA THR A 91 -10.05 7.43 11.39
C THR A 91 -10.46 8.85 11.81
N LEU A 92 -9.54 9.62 12.41
CA LEU A 92 -9.79 11.02 12.78
C LEU A 92 -10.06 11.91 11.55
N ALA A 93 -9.35 11.69 10.45
CA ALA A 93 -9.58 12.40 9.18
C ALA A 93 -10.79 11.86 8.40
N GLY A 94 -11.27 10.66 8.73
CA GLY A 94 -12.18 9.87 7.91
C GLY A 94 -13.62 10.39 7.87
N ARG A 95 -14.05 11.17 8.87
CA ARG A 95 -15.39 11.78 8.96
C ARG A 95 -16.53 10.75 8.74
N GLY A 96 -16.37 9.55 9.30
CA GLY A 96 -17.30 8.42 9.12
C GLY A 96 -17.22 7.71 7.77
N ARG A 97 -16.52 8.26 6.77
CA ARG A 97 -16.34 7.64 5.45
C ARG A 97 -15.18 6.65 5.42
N TYR A 98 -14.14 6.89 6.22
CA TYR A 98 -12.93 6.07 6.28
C TYR A 98 -12.61 5.68 7.71
N VAL A 99 -12.15 4.44 7.89
CA VAL A 99 -11.63 3.91 9.15
C VAL A 99 -10.26 3.32 8.88
N GLY A 100 -9.26 3.74 9.66
CA GLY A 100 -7.93 3.15 9.59
C GLY A 100 -7.86 1.81 10.32
N VAL A 101 -7.22 0.83 9.69
CA VAL A 101 -6.86 -0.46 10.29
C VAL A 101 -5.39 -0.77 10.02
N ALA A 102 -4.65 -1.23 11.03
CA ALA A 102 -3.20 -1.45 10.90
C ALA A 102 -2.79 -2.92 11.00
N THR A 103 -1.87 -3.33 10.12
CA THR A 103 -1.27 -4.69 10.14
C THR A 103 -0.21 -4.87 11.23
N CYS A 104 0.25 -3.77 11.84
CA CYS A 104 1.14 -3.79 13.00
C CYS A 104 2.54 -4.40 12.71
N GLY A 105 3.11 -4.06 11.56
CA GLY A 105 4.47 -4.45 11.18
C GLY A 105 4.60 -5.84 10.55
N THR A 106 3.50 -6.39 10.02
CA THR A 106 3.52 -7.57 9.16
C THR A 106 2.90 -7.26 7.81
N ALA A 107 3.21 -8.09 6.80
CA ALA A 107 2.41 -8.11 5.60
C ALA A 107 0.96 -8.47 5.95
N LEU A 108 0.00 -7.96 5.17
CA LEU A 108 -1.40 -8.29 5.32
C LEU A 108 -1.60 -9.79 5.09
N SER A 109 -2.20 -10.47 6.07
CA SER A 109 -2.44 -11.92 6.01
C SER A 109 -3.86 -12.26 5.53
N PRO A 110 -4.10 -13.50 5.08
CA PRO A 110 -5.45 -13.99 4.80
C PRO A 110 -6.38 -13.88 6.02
N ALA A 111 -5.91 -14.28 7.21
CA ALA A 111 -6.70 -14.24 8.43
C ALA A 111 -7.10 -12.80 8.85
N GLN A 112 -6.27 -11.80 8.55
CA GLN A 112 -6.62 -10.39 8.76
C GLN A 112 -7.69 -9.92 7.78
N VAL A 113 -7.63 -10.37 6.52
CA VAL A 113 -8.67 -10.06 5.52
C VAL A 113 -9.98 -10.72 5.88
N ASP A 114 -9.96 -11.99 6.32
CA ASP A 114 -11.16 -12.69 6.79
C ASP A 114 -11.78 -11.98 8.00
N ALA A 115 -10.97 -11.61 8.99
CA ALA A 115 -11.43 -10.85 10.15
C ALA A 115 -12.06 -9.50 9.77
N LEU A 116 -11.50 -8.81 8.77
CA LEU A 116 -12.06 -7.56 8.25
C LEU A 116 -13.40 -7.82 7.53
N GLY A 117 -13.48 -8.86 6.70
CA GLY A 117 -14.69 -9.25 5.96
C GLY A 117 -15.84 -9.73 6.84
N GLN A 118 -15.56 -10.22 8.05
CA GLN A 118 -16.57 -10.53 9.07
C GLN A 118 -17.23 -9.28 9.68
N VAL A 119 -16.59 -8.12 9.54
CA VAL A 119 -17.06 -6.85 10.13
C VAL A 119 -17.67 -5.93 9.09
N CYS A 120 -17.11 -5.90 7.87
CA CYS A 120 -17.63 -5.08 6.78
C CYS A 120 -17.71 -5.87 5.48
N ASP A 121 -18.73 -5.57 4.68
CA ASP A 121 -18.85 -6.10 3.33
C ASP A 121 -17.81 -5.43 2.42
N LEU A 122 -16.67 -6.10 2.23
CA LEU A 122 -15.60 -5.65 1.35
C LEU A 122 -16.00 -5.67 -0.14
N GLY A 123 -17.02 -6.44 -0.54
CA GLY A 123 -17.53 -6.43 -1.91
C GLY A 123 -18.23 -5.11 -2.26
N THR A 124 -18.91 -4.52 -1.27
CA THR A 124 -19.62 -3.25 -1.43
C THR A 124 -18.74 -2.04 -1.06
N THR A 125 -18.07 -2.09 0.09
CA THR A 125 -17.28 -0.95 0.57
C THR A 125 -15.93 -0.83 -0.13
N GLY A 126 -15.35 -1.97 -0.57
CA GLY A 126 -13.97 -2.07 -1.01
C GLY A 126 -12.97 -1.77 0.11
N ALA A 127 -11.68 -1.95 -0.17
CA ALA A 127 -10.61 -1.52 0.73
C ALA A 127 -9.72 -0.47 0.05
N VAL A 128 -9.03 0.32 0.85
CA VAL A 128 -7.96 1.21 0.41
C VAL A 128 -6.67 0.82 1.12
N ILE A 129 -5.55 0.82 0.43
CA ILE A 129 -4.22 0.58 1.03
C ILE A 129 -3.37 1.84 0.89
N THR A 130 -2.73 2.27 1.96
CA THR A 130 -1.72 3.33 1.85
C THR A 130 -0.34 2.71 1.81
N PHE A 131 0.53 3.26 0.98
CA PHE A 131 1.93 2.87 0.91
C PHE A 131 2.78 4.09 0.60
N ASP A 132 4.01 4.10 1.09
CA ASP A 132 5.03 5.03 0.64
C ASP A 132 5.57 4.62 -0.74
N GLY A 133 6.09 5.59 -1.47
CA GLY A 133 6.48 5.38 -2.85
C GLY A 133 7.73 4.53 -3.07
N ASP A 134 8.37 4.05 -2.00
CA ASP A 134 9.66 3.38 -2.02
C ASP A 134 9.54 1.87 -2.34
N SER A 135 10.68 1.16 -2.33
CA SER A 135 10.70 -0.27 -2.62
C SER A 135 10.00 -1.12 -1.55
N ALA A 136 10.02 -0.70 -0.29
CA ALA A 136 9.38 -1.41 0.81
C ALA A 136 7.85 -1.25 0.74
N GLY A 137 7.37 -0.03 0.52
CA GLY A 137 5.96 0.26 0.28
C GLY A 137 5.41 -0.49 -0.92
N MET A 138 6.16 -0.51 -2.03
CA MET A 138 5.78 -1.25 -3.23
C MET A 138 5.65 -2.76 -2.96
N ARG A 139 6.61 -3.36 -2.25
CA ARG A 139 6.52 -4.77 -1.83
C ARG A 139 5.30 -5.02 -0.94
N GLY A 140 4.98 -4.09 -0.03
CA GLY A 140 3.78 -4.14 0.80
C GLY A 140 2.50 -4.12 -0.02
N ALA A 141 2.40 -3.22 -1.00
CA ALA A 141 1.26 -3.10 -1.91
C ALA A 141 1.05 -4.37 -2.74
N VAL A 142 2.12 -4.96 -3.28
CA VAL A 142 2.07 -6.23 -4.02
C VAL A 142 1.57 -7.37 -3.13
N LYS A 143 2.12 -7.52 -1.92
CA LYS A 143 1.65 -8.57 -0.98
C LYS A 143 0.19 -8.38 -0.60
N ALA A 144 -0.24 -7.15 -0.41
CA ALA A 144 -1.63 -6.88 -0.08
C ALA A 144 -2.58 -7.13 -1.26
N PHE A 145 -2.12 -6.94 -2.51
CA PHE A 145 -2.90 -7.30 -3.70
C PHE A 145 -3.21 -8.79 -3.77
N GLU A 146 -2.32 -9.67 -3.31
CA GLU A 146 -2.57 -11.11 -3.26
C GLU A 146 -3.80 -11.44 -2.40
N GLN A 147 -4.05 -10.65 -1.36
CA GLN A 147 -5.15 -10.83 -0.43
C GLN A 147 -6.40 -10.00 -0.81
N LEU A 148 -6.20 -8.84 -1.46
CA LEU A 148 -7.24 -7.85 -1.76
C LEU A 148 -7.15 -7.35 -3.21
N ARG A 149 -7.38 -8.25 -4.17
CA ARG A 149 -7.24 -7.97 -5.60
C ARG A 149 -8.11 -6.82 -6.12
N GLY A 150 -9.26 -6.59 -5.47
CA GLY A 150 -10.19 -5.52 -5.82
C GLY A 150 -9.93 -4.17 -5.12
N ALA A 151 -8.91 -4.09 -4.25
CA ALA A 151 -8.65 -2.87 -3.49
C ALA A 151 -8.15 -1.71 -4.36
N GLU A 152 -8.30 -0.51 -3.81
CA GLU A 152 -7.62 0.69 -4.30
C GLU A 152 -6.41 0.99 -3.42
N ALA A 153 -5.53 1.84 -3.92
CA ALA A 153 -4.36 2.28 -3.18
C ALA A 153 -4.17 3.79 -3.28
N VAL A 154 -3.55 4.34 -2.24
CA VAL A 154 -3.15 5.74 -2.15
C VAL A 154 -1.65 5.77 -1.89
N ARG A 155 -0.90 6.31 -2.85
CA ARG A 155 0.53 6.59 -2.66
C ARG A 155 0.67 7.82 -1.78
N LEU A 156 1.38 7.69 -0.67
CA LEU A 156 1.67 8.79 0.22
C LEU A 156 2.83 9.64 -0.33
N PRO A 157 2.89 10.95 0.00
CA PRO A 157 4.07 11.75 -0.28
C PRO A 157 5.33 11.12 0.33
N GLU A 158 6.46 11.29 -0.35
CA GLU A 158 7.73 10.67 0.03
C GLU A 158 8.11 10.96 1.50
N GLY A 159 8.47 9.90 2.24
CA GLY A 159 8.86 9.99 3.64
C GLY A 159 7.75 10.35 4.63
N ARG A 160 6.48 10.37 4.20
CA ARG A 160 5.34 10.73 5.08
C ARG A 160 4.40 9.55 5.28
N ASP A 161 3.97 9.37 6.53
CA ASP A 161 2.89 8.45 6.91
C ASP A 161 1.58 9.22 7.18
N PRO A 162 0.41 8.56 7.24
CA PRO A 162 -0.85 9.24 7.53
C PRO A 162 -0.82 10.05 8.83
N SER A 163 -0.11 9.57 9.86
CA SER A 163 0.03 10.31 11.13
C SER A 163 0.81 11.62 10.96
N ALA A 164 1.86 11.62 10.13
CA ALA A 164 2.64 12.81 9.80
C ALA A 164 1.84 13.81 8.96
N ILE A 165 1.04 13.34 8.00
CA ILE A 165 0.16 14.20 7.19
C ILE A 165 -0.91 14.85 8.07
N LEU A 166 -1.54 14.08 8.96
CA LEU A 166 -2.51 14.61 9.90
C LEU A 166 -1.88 15.69 10.80
N ALA A 167 -0.68 15.43 11.33
CA ALA A 167 -0.02 16.34 12.26
C ALA A 167 0.44 17.65 11.60
N GLN A 168 0.94 17.58 10.36
CA GLN A 168 1.54 18.73 9.66
C GLN A 168 0.53 19.51 8.80
N ASP A 169 -0.39 18.81 8.13
CA ASP A 169 -1.29 19.42 7.13
C ASP A 169 -2.77 19.40 7.59
N GLY A 170 -3.07 18.69 8.69
CA GLY A 170 -4.38 18.60 9.29
C GLY A 170 -5.32 17.55 8.68
N PRO A 171 -6.47 17.28 9.34
CA PRO A 171 -7.38 16.21 8.95
C PRO A 171 -8.01 16.42 7.57
N ALA A 172 -8.23 17.68 7.17
CA ALA A 172 -8.80 17.98 5.86
C ALA A 172 -7.86 17.61 4.71
N ALA A 173 -6.53 17.74 4.90
CA ALA A 173 -5.55 17.35 3.90
C ALA A 173 -5.51 15.83 3.73
N LEU A 174 -5.41 15.08 4.83
CA LEU A 174 -5.42 13.62 4.79
C LEU A 174 -6.73 13.08 4.18
N HIS A 175 -7.89 13.66 4.55
CA HIS A 175 -9.17 13.27 3.95
C HIS A 175 -9.21 13.47 2.44
N ARG A 176 -8.74 14.63 1.94
CA ARG A 176 -8.69 14.90 0.49
C ARG A 176 -7.75 13.95 -0.23
N LEU A 177 -6.60 13.60 0.37
CA LEU A 177 -5.68 12.64 -0.19
C LEU A 177 -6.35 11.26 -0.35
N LEU A 178 -7.02 10.78 0.70
CA LEU A 178 -7.75 9.51 0.68
C LEU A 178 -8.92 9.49 -0.30
N ASP A 179 -9.57 10.63 -0.54
CA ASP A 179 -10.73 10.69 -1.44
C ASP A 179 -10.33 10.87 -2.91
N ARG A 180 -9.27 11.65 -3.21
CA ARG A 180 -8.95 12.08 -4.59
C ARG A 180 -7.78 11.35 -5.24
N SER A 181 -6.91 10.71 -4.47
CA SER A 181 -5.67 10.12 -5.00
C SER A 181 -5.69 8.60 -5.07
N ARG A 182 -6.88 8.00 -5.03
CA ARG A 182 -7.06 6.56 -5.14
C ARG A 182 -6.85 6.10 -6.57
N VAL A 183 -6.11 5.02 -6.72
CA VAL A 183 -5.98 4.27 -7.98
C VAL A 183 -6.24 2.79 -7.71
N PRO A 184 -6.72 2.01 -8.69
CA PRO A 184 -6.83 0.56 -8.51
C PRO A 184 -5.48 -0.04 -8.15
N LEU A 185 -5.43 -0.88 -7.11
CA LEU A 185 -4.19 -1.53 -6.69
C LEU A 185 -3.62 -2.42 -7.82
N ALA A 186 -4.50 -2.99 -8.64
CA ALA A 186 -4.14 -3.73 -9.85
C ALA A 186 -3.27 -2.91 -10.82
N ASP A 187 -3.49 -1.60 -10.94
CA ASP A 187 -2.67 -0.74 -11.80
C ASP A 187 -1.23 -0.73 -11.32
N ILE A 188 -1.03 -0.54 -10.02
CA ILE A 188 0.29 -0.48 -9.40
C ILE A 188 1.03 -1.82 -9.57
N VAL A 189 0.34 -2.94 -9.33
CA VAL A 189 0.95 -4.27 -9.42
C VAL A 189 1.30 -4.64 -10.87
N VAL A 190 0.39 -4.38 -11.81
CA VAL A 190 0.65 -4.59 -13.24
C VAL A 190 1.76 -3.65 -13.72
N ASP A 191 1.86 -2.43 -13.19
CA ASP A 191 2.95 -1.51 -13.50
C ASP A 191 4.30 -2.00 -13.02
N ALA A 192 4.38 -2.45 -11.77
CA ALA A 192 5.58 -3.05 -11.21
C ALA A 192 6.01 -4.32 -11.98
N ALA A 193 5.05 -5.15 -12.42
CA ALA A 193 5.33 -6.34 -13.21
C ALA A 193 5.88 -6.01 -14.60
N LEU A 194 5.31 -5.02 -15.31
CA LEU A 194 5.83 -4.60 -16.62
C LEU A 194 7.20 -3.93 -16.52
N ALA A 195 7.50 -3.21 -15.43
CA ALA A 195 8.79 -2.54 -15.24
C ALA A 195 9.99 -3.51 -15.24
N ARG A 196 9.76 -4.82 -15.04
CA ARG A 196 10.79 -5.87 -15.14
C ARG A 196 11.26 -6.12 -16.57
N PHE A 197 10.58 -5.57 -17.57
CA PHE A 197 10.86 -5.76 -18.99
C PHE A 197 11.32 -4.43 -19.62
N PRO A 198 12.64 -4.14 -19.65
CA PRO A 198 13.13 -2.82 -20.04
C PRO A 198 13.06 -2.54 -21.56
N ARG A 199 12.80 -3.55 -22.40
CA ARG A 199 12.87 -3.41 -23.86
C ARG A 199 11.54 -3.69 -24.56
N LEU A 200 10.46 -3.04 -24.10
CA LEU A 200 9.11 -3.19 -24.67
C LEU A 200 8.98 -2.74 -26.15
N GLN A 201 10.00 -2.12 -26.72
CA GLN A 201 10.07 -1.86 -28.17
C GLN A 201 10.15 -3.16 -29.00
N PHE A 202 10.66 -4.27 -28.45
CA PHE A 202 10.73 -5.55 -29.14
C PHE A 202 9.49 -6.40 -28.89
N ALA A 203 8.99 -7.05 -29.94
CA ALA A 203 7.76 -7.84 -29.88
C ALA A 203 7.88 -8.99 -28.88
N GLU A 204 9.04 -9.64 -28.82
CA GLU A 204 9.32 -10.76 -27.92
C GLU A 204 9.21 -10.35 -26.45
N ASP A 205 9.78 -9.18 -26.10
CA ASP A 205 9.75 -8.68 -24.72
C ASP A 205 8.34 -8.19 -24.35
N ARG A 206 7.55 -7.65 -25.30
CA ARG A 206 6.11 -7.37 -25.07
C ARG A 206 5.32 -8.64 -24.78
N MET A 207 5.55 -9.70 -25.55
CA MET A 207 4.85 -10.97 -25.36
C MET A 207 5.21 -11.63 -24.04
N ARG A 208 6.49 -11.61 -23.63
CA ARG A 208 6.93 -12.08 -22.31
C ARG A 208 6.30 -11.26 -21.18
N ALA A 209 6.24 -9.95 -21.33
CA ALA A 209 5.62 -9.07 -20.36
C ALA A 209 4.11 -9.33 -20.25
N LEU A 210 3.41 -9.54 -21.38
CA LEU A 210 2.01 -9.94 -21.42
C LEU A 210 1.79 -11.27 -20.69
N GLN A 211 2.61 -12.29 -20.96
CA GLN A 211 2.53 -13.58 -20.28
C GLN A 211 2.71 -13.47 -18.77
N ALA A 212 3.57 -12.55 -18.30
CA ALA A 212 3.76 -12.31 -16.87
C ALA A 212 2.56 -11.61 -16.20
N VAL A 213 1.88 -10.67 -16.90
CA VAL A 213 0.77 -9.91 -16.31
C VAL A 213 -0.61 -10.55 -16.52
N ALA A 214 -0.78 -11.39 -17.52
CA ALA A 214 -2.07 -12.03 -17.81
C ALA A 214 -2.66 -12.79 -16.58
N PRO A 215 -1.88 -13.58 -15.80
CA PRO A 215 -2.39 -14.21 -14.57
C PRO A 215 -2.80 -13.22 -13.48
N ILE A 216 -2.15 -12.06 -13.40
CA ILE A 216 -2.50 -10.99 -12.45
C ILE A 216 -3.89 -10.44 -12.80
N VAL A 217 -4.11 -10.12 -14.08
CA VAL A 217 -5.37 -9.59 -14.60
C VAL A 217 -6.49 -10.64 -14.52
N ALA A 218 -6.19 -11.90 -14.81
CA ALA A 218 -7.12 -13.02 -14.74
C ALA A 218 -7.71 -13.23 -13.33
N GLY A 219 -6.96 -12.92 -12.28
CA GLY A 219 -7.42 -13.04 -10.90
C GLY A 219 -8.23 -11.85 -10.38
N LEU A 220 -8.42 -10.78 -11.17
CA LEU A 220 -9.15 -9.60 -10.72
C LEU A 220 -10.66 -9.86 -10.58
N PRO A 221 -11.37 -9.06 -9.76
CA PRO A 221 -12.83 -9.02 -9.81
C PRO A 221 -13.31 -8.71 -11.23
N SER A 222 -14.41 -9.35 -11.65
CA SER A 222 -14.95 -9.26 -13.03
C SER A 222 -15.13 -7.82 -13.52
N GLY A 223 -15.58 -6.92 -12.65
CA GLY A 223 -15.75 -5.49 -12.96
C GLY A 223 -14.45 -4.72 -13.25
N GLN A 224 -13.28 -5.27 -12.92
CA GLN A 224 -11.98 -4.63 -13.15
C GLN A 224 -11.21 -5.24 -14.35
N VAL A 225 -11.54 -6.46 -14.77
CA VAL A 225 -10.81 -7.19 -15.82
C VAL A 225 -10.80 -6.42 -17.14
N ALA A 226 -11.96 -6.02 -17.65
CA ALA A 226 -12.07 -5.36 -18.95
C ALA A 226 -11.28 -4.05 -19.01
N ARG A 227 -11.39 -3.21 -17.96
CA ARG A 227 -10.59 -1.98 -17.82
C ARG A 227 -9.09 -2.30 -17.86
N GLN A 228 -8.66 -3.33 -17.14
CA GLN A 228 -7.25 -3.66 -17.04
C GLN A 228 -6.67 -4.28 -18.31
N VAL A 229 -7.48 -5.03 -19.07
CA VAL A 229 -7.12 -5.51 -20.41
C VAL A 229 -6.80 -4.32 -21.32
N VAL A 230 -7.69 -3.34 -21.42
CA VAL A 230 -7.49 -2.14 -22.26
C VAL A 230 -6.24 -1.37 -21.82
N ARG A 231 -6.08 -1.13 -20.51
CA ARG A 231 -4.91 -0.42 -19.98
C ARG A 231 -3.60 -1.16 -20.28
N THR A 232 -3.59 -2.49 -20.13
CA THR A 232 -2.41 -3.33 -20.41
C THR A 232 -2.08 -3.33 -21.90
N ALA A 233 -3.10 -3.40 -22.77
CA ALA A 233 -2.96 -3.29 -24.22
C ALA A 233 -2.31 -1.97 -24.63
N THR A 234 -2.78 -0.84 -24.08
CA THR A 234 -2.18 0.48 -24.33
C THR A 234 -0.72 0.55 -23.89
N ARG A 235 -0.38 0.04 -22.70
CA ARG A 235 1.00 0.10 -22.19
C ARG A 235 1.97 -0.79 -22.94
N LEU A 236 1.49 -1.90 -23.49
CA LEU A 236 2.30 -2.77 -24.33
C LEU A 236 2.26 -2.36 -25.80
N GLY A 237 1.34 -1.51 -26.25
CA GLY A 237 1.15 -1.26 -27.67
C GLY A 237 0.68 -2.51 -28.42
N LEU A 238 -0.23 -3.28 -27.81
CA LEU A 238 -0.84 -4.48 -28.38
C LEU A 238 -2.34 -4.25 -28.59
N GLU A 239 -2.96 -5.07 -29.42
CA GLU A 239 -4.41 -5.10 -29.56
C GLU A 239 -5.08 -5.63 -28.29
N ALA A 240 -6.23 -5.06 -27.94
CA ALA A 240 -6.99 -5.46 -26.75
C ALA A 240 -7.44 -6.93 -26.83
N THR A 241 -7.70 -7.44 -28.04
CA THR A 241 -8.04 -8.85 -28.28
C THR A 241 -6.89 -9.77 -27.92
N THR A 242 -5.66 -9.46 -28.32
CA THR A 242 -4.46 -10.24 -27.97
C THR A 242 -4.26 -10.31 -26.45
N VAL A 243 -4.47 -9.20 -25.75
CA VAL A 243 -4.38 -9.18 -24.29
C VAL A 243 -5.52 -9.98 -23.65
N ASN A 244 -6.74 -9.83 -24.17
CA ASN A 244 -7.90 -10.59 -23.70
C ASN A 244 -7.69 -12.10 -23.85
N ASP A 245 -7.19 -12.56 -24.99
CA ASP A 245 -6.91 -13.98 -25.24
C ASP A 245 -5.87 -14.53 -24.27
N ALA A 246 -4.81 -13.76 -24.00
CA ALA A 246 -3.82 -14.13 -22.99
C ALA A 246 -4.42 -14.24 -21.58
N VAL A 247 -5.33 -13.33 -21.21
CA VAL A 247 -6.04 -13.37 -19.93
C VAL A 247 -6.98 -14.57 -19.85
N VAL A 248 -7.76 -14.85 -20.90
CA VAL A 248 -8.64 -16.03 -20.97
C VAL A 248 -7.83 -17.31 -20.83
N ASN A 249 -6.74 -17.45 -21.58
CA ASN A 249 -5.82 -18.59 -21.46
C ASN A 249 -5.28 -18.75 -20.04
N ALA A 250 -4.95 -17.64 -19.35
CA ALA A 250 -4.49 -17.68 -17.97
C ALA A 250 -5.60 -18.15 -16.98
N VAL A 251 -6.85 -17.76 -17.21
CA VAL A 251 -8.01 -18.26 -16.44
C VAL A 251 -8.17 -19.77 -16.62
N GLU A 252 -8.07 -20.26 -17.85
CA GLU A 252 -8.16 -21.70 -18.17
C GLU A 252 -7.04 -22.50 -17.50
N GLN A 253 -5.79 -22.03 -17.60
CA GLN A 253 -4.64 -22.62 -16.94
C GLN A 253 -4.84 -22.72 -15.42
N ALA A 254 -5.33 -21.66 -14.78
CA ALA A 254 -5.61 -21.64 -13.34
C ALA A 254 -6.71 -22.64 -12.93
N ARG A 255 -7.76 -22.79 -13.76
CA ARG A 255 -8.82 -23.80 -13.54
C ARG A 255 -8.27 -25.22 -13.61
N LEU A 256 -7.42 -25.51 -14.61
CA LEU A 256 -6.80 -26.83 -14.79
C LEU A 256 -5.86 -27.18 -13.63
N GLN A 257 -5.13 -26.20 -13.10
CA GLN A 257 -4.24 -26.39 -11.94
C GLN A 257 -5.01 -26.55 -10.63
N SER A 258 -6.15 -25.86 -10.46
CA SER A 258 -6.99 -25.99 -9.27
C SER A 258 -7.66 -27.38 -9.14
N GLY A 259 -7.82 -28.10 -10.26
CA GLY A 259 -8.23 -29.51 -10.28
C GLY A 259 -7.12 -30.52 -9.91
N ARG A 260 -5.87 -30.05 -9.72
CA ARG A 260 -4.70 -30.82 -9.28
C ARG A 260 -4.09 -30.15 -8.04
N VAL A 261 -4.63 -30.42 -6.84
CA VAL A 261 -4.05 -30.01 -5.53
C VAL A 261 -2.55 -30.37 -5.49
N THR A 262 -1.56 -29.60 -5.03
CA THR A 262 -1.39 -28.27 -4.41
C THR A 262 0.04 -27.81 -4.74
N GLN A 263 0.23 -26.65 -5.38
CA GLN A 263 1.46 -25.87 -5.22
C GLN A 263 1.10 -24.39 -5.13
N SER A 264 1.65 -23.72 -4.12
CA SER A 264 1.52 -22.28 -3.89
C SER A 264 2.02 -21.52 -5.11
N PHE A 265 1.10 -20.98 -5.91
CA PHE A 265 1.44 -20.08 -7.01
C PHE A 265 1.87 -18.75 -6.42
N ASN A 266 3.11 -18.36 -6.63
CA ASN A 266 3.66 -17.06 -6.23
C ASN A 266 3.84 -16.22 -7.51
N PRO A 267 2.79 -15.54 -8.02
CA PRO A 267 2.81 -14.90 -9.33
C PRO A 267 3.69 -13.64 -9.38
N VAL A 268 4.13 -13.12 -8.23
CA VAL A 268 5.00 -11.95 -8.16
C VAL A 268 6.25 -12.29 -7.37
N ASP A 269 7.30 -12.72 -8.07
CA ASP A 269 8.61 -12.89 -7.46
C ASP A 269 9.15 -11.50 -7.07
N VAL A 270 8.96 -11.15 -5.79
CA VAL A 270 9.34 -9.88 -5.16
C VAL A 270 10.85 -9.65 -5.08
N ALA A 271 11.68 -10.66 -5.39
CA ALA A 271 13.14 -10.56 -5.41
C ALA A 271 13.68 -9.62 -6.52
N GLY A 272 12.89 -9.36 -7.57
CA GLY A 272 13.29 -8.49 -8.69
C GLY A 272 13.16 -6.98 -8.43
N LEU A 273 12.63 -6.56 -7.28
CA LEU A 273 12.44 -5.13 -6.95
C LEU A 273 13.71 -4.45 -6.41
N ASP A 274 14.80 -5.20 -6.23
CA ASP A 274 16.11 -4.69 -5.77
C ASP A 274 17.04 -4.30 -6.93
N ALA A 275 16.61 -4.45 -8.18
CA ALA A 275 17.34 -3.93 -9.33
C ALA A 275 17.23 -2.40 -9.36
N GLN A 276 18.25 -1.72 -8.83
CA GLN A 276 18.40 -0.28 -9.02
C GLN A 276 18.27 0.07 -10.51
N PRO A 277 17.44 1.06 -10.90
CA PRO A 277 17.56 1.63 -12.23
C PRO A 277 18.94 2.29 -12.30
N GLY A 278 19.86 1.68 -13.03
CA GLY A 278 21.11 2.32 -13.42
C GLY A 278 20.79 3.67 -14.02
N HIS A 279 21.49 4.72 -13.56
CA HIS A 279 21.32 6.12 -13.93
C HIS A 279 20.98 6.32 -15.43
N ALA A 280 19.70 6.35 -15.75
CA ALA A 280 19.21 6.94 -16.99
C ALA A 280 19.24 8.45 -16.79
N LYS A 281 20.13 9.14 -17.51
CA LYS A 281 20.15 10.60 -17.58
C LYS A 281 18.73 11.09 -17.95
N PRO A 282 18.22 12.17 -17.31
CA PRO A 282 16.95 12.72 -17.70
C PRO A 282 16.99 13.14 -19.17
N TYR A 283 15.95 12.75 -19.90
CA TYR A 283 15.68 13.19 -21.27
C TYR A 283 15.69 14.73 -21.28
N ALA A 284 16.59 15.34 -22.05
CA ALA A 284 16.60 16.79 -22.24
C ALA A 284 15.44 17.17 -23.16
N GLU A 285 14.60 18.11 -22.72
CA GLU A 285 13.59 18.72 -23.58
C GLU A 285 14.27 19.43 -24.77
N PRO A 286 13.70 19.38 -25.98
CA PRO A 286 14.21 20.16 -27.11
C PRO A 286 14.02 21.66 -26.85
N ALA A 287 15.12 22.40 -26.94
CA ALA A 287 15.17 23.84 -26.71
C ALA A 287 14.22 24.60 -27.65
N VAL A 288 13.25 25.31 -27.08
CA VAL A 288 12.46 26.31 -27.80
C VAL A 288 13.31 27.58 -27.93
N ALA A 289 13.69 27.92 -29.15
CA ALA A 289 14.41 29.15 -29.46
C ALA A 289 13.56 30.38 -29.07
N ARG A 290 14.07 31.21 -28.15
CA ARG A 290 13.53 32.55 -27.89
C ARG A 290 14.27 33.58 -28.75
N PRO A 291 13.58 34.52 -29.41
CA PRO A 291 14.22 35.58 -30.16
C PRO A 291 14.86 36.60 -29.22
N THR A 292 16.08 37.00 -29.58
CA THR A 292 16.87 38.05 -28.92
C THR A 292 16.28 39.43 -29.20
N SER A 293 16.04 40.22 -28.16
CA SER A 293 15.89 41.68 -28.27
C SER A 293 16.83 42.36 -27.28
N SER A 294 17.80 43.05 -27.85
CA SER A 294 18.72 43.97 -27.18
C SER A 294 18.10 45.37 -27.22
N ALA A 295 17.94 46.02 -26.06
CA ALA A 295 18.00 47.48 -25.97
C ALA A 295 18.19 47.95 -24.52
N HIS A 296 19.42 48.37 -24.23
CA HIS A 296 19.77 49.69 -23.70
C HIS A 296 18.93 50.30 -22.55
N ARG A 297 19.52 50.38 -21.35
CA ARG A 297 19.13 51.27 -20.25
C ARG A 297 19.90 52.60 -20.35
N PRO A 298 19.26 53.76 -20.11
CA PRO A 298 19.95 54.92 -19.58
C PRO A 298 19.70 55.06 -18.06
N PRO A 299 20.59 55.78 -17.34
CA PRO A 299 20.46 56.00 -15.90
C PRO A 299 19.71 57.30 -15.62
N TYR A 300 18.99 57.41 -14.50
CA TYR A 300 18.94 58.64 -13.71
C TYR A 300 18.42 58.37 -12.30
N SER A 301 19.14 58.93 -11.32
CA SER A 301 18.73 59.10 -9.94
C SER A 301 17.71 60.23 -9.81
N LEU A 302 16.88 60.19 -8.77
CA LEU A 302 16.56 61.31 -7.86
C LEU A 302 15.53 60.81 -6.81
N ARG A 303 15.92 60.88 -5.53
CA ARG A 303 15.00 61.04 -4.37
C ARG A 303 14.59 62.52 -4.28
N PRO A 304 13.76 62.97 -3.31
CA PRO A 304 12.64 62.35 -2.59
C PRO A 304 11.36 63.25 -2.64
N LYS A 305 10.25 62.83 -2.00
CA LYS A 305 9.44 63.71 -1.13
C LYS A 305 8.39 62.94 -0.31
N THR A 306 8.35 63.32 0.98
CA THR A 306 7.39 63.10 2.08
C THR A 306 7.09 61.68 2.52
#